data_AF-A0AAV1LT29-F1
#
_entry.id   AF-A0AAV1LT29-F1
#
_cell.length_a   1.000
_cell.length_b   1.000
_cell.length_c   1.000
_cell.angle_alpha   90.00
_cell.angle_beta   90.00
_cell.angle_gamma   90.00
#
_symmetry.space_group_name_H-M   'P 1'
#
loop_
_entity.id
_entity.type
_entity.pdbx_description
1 polymer ?
#
loop_
_entity_poly.entity_id
_entity_poly.type
_entity_poly.pdbx_seq_one_letter_code
_entity_poly.pdbx_strand_id
1 'polypeptide(L)'
;MCGHRVVIPDSCRDKVIKELHEGHMGVVKTKALAWSYVWWPGIDEAVEAACRVCTVCAAVADAPPAHAPRLWPWPDRPWTRIHIDFLGPIAGQTFLIVVDAQSKWIEAIKMNSTTAKAVIKELREMWARFGLPKQVVSDNGPPFFSNEFR
;
A
#
# COMPACT_ATOMS: atom_id res chain seq x y z
N MET A 1 23.01 13.86 35.63
CA MET A 1 23.03 13.84 37.11
C MET A 1 22.14 12.70 37.57
N CYS A 2 22.66 11.76 38.36
CA CYS A 2 21.85 10.71 38.97
C CYS A 2 21.07 11.33 40.13
N GLY A 3 19.86 11.83 39.84
CA GLY A 3 18.97 12.40 40.85
C GLY A 3 18.31 11.32 41.71
N HIS A 4 17.76 11.72 42.85
CA HIS A 4 16.91 10.86 43.67
C HIS A 4 15.64 10.50 42.87
N ARG A 5 15.45 9.22 42.56
CA ARG A 5 14.26 8.70 41.85
C ARG A 5 13.37 7.95 42.83
N VAL A 6 12.05 8.03 42.61
CA VAL A 6 11.08 7.28 43.42
C VAL A 6 11.06 5.83 42.98
N VAL A 7 11.28 4.91 43.92
CA VAL A 7 11.16 3.47 43.67
C VAL A 7 9.69 3.07 43.78
N ILE A 8 9.14 2.52 42.71
CA ILE A 8 7.70 2.19 42.64
C ILE A 8 7.47 0.72 43.06
N PRO A 9 6.63 0.46 44.08
CA PRO A 9 6.18 -0.88 44.43
C PRO A 9 5.44 -1.55 43.28
N ASP A 10 5.54 -2.88 43.18
CA ASP A 10 4.93 -3.69 42.11
C ASP A 10 3.44 -3.37 41.88
N SER A 11 2.68 -3.18 42.96
CA SER A 11 1.24 -2.85 42.93
C SER A 11 0.89 -1.54 42.22
N CYS A 12 1.85 -0.63 42.06
CA CYS A 12 1.61 0.70 41.50
C CYS A 12 2.18 0.88 40.09
N ARG A 13 2.97 -0.09 39.58
CA ARG A 13 3.69 0.05 38.30
C ARG A 13 2.77 0.24 37.11
N ASP A 14 1.69 -0.53 37.01
CA ASP A 14 0.74 -0.44 35.88
C ASP A 14 0.08 0.93 35.80
N LYS A 15 -0.28 1.50 36.96
CA LYS A 15 -0.88 2.84 37.04
C LYS A 15 0.12 3.91 36.56
N VAL A 16 1.36 3.83 37.03
CA VAL A 16 2.43 4.76 36.62
C VAL A 16 2.72 4.65 35.12
N ILE A 17 2.80 3.44 34.56
CA ILE A 17 3.00 3.23 33.12
C ILE A 17 1.86 3.83 32.30
N LYS A 18 0.62 3.68 32.77
CA LYS A 18 -0.56 4.27 32.12
C LYS A 18 -0.49 5.80 32.12
N GLU A 19 -0.13 6.42 33.23
CA GLU A 19 0.04 7.88 33.34
C GLU A 19 1.19 8.37 32.45
N LEU A 20 2.33 7.68 32.44
CA LEU A 20 3.48 8.03 31.59
C LEU A 20 3.13 7.96 30.09
N HIS A 21 2.25 7.05 29.68
CA HIS A 21 1.83 6.85 28.29
C HIS A 21 0.56 7.63 27.90
N GLU A 22 -0.07 8.39 28.80
CA GLU A 22 -1.32 9.13 28.52
C GLU A 22 -1.18 10.10 27.33
N GLY A 23 0.00 10.71 27.16
CA GLY A 23 0.29 11.59 26.03
C GLY A 23 0.62 10.87 24.71
N HIS A 24 0.52 9.54 24.64
CA HIS A 24 0.84 8.71 23.48
C HIS A 24 2.19 9.00 22.83
N MET A 25 3.15 9.41 23.64
CA MET A 25 4.50 9.70 23.18
C MET A 25 5.20 8.41 22.75
N GLY A 26 6.05 8.54 21.72
CA GLY A 26 6.89 7.43 21.27
C GLY A 26 7.78 6.88 22.39
N VAL A 27 8.14 5.61 22.28
CA VAL A 27 8.85 4.84 23.32
C VAL A 27 10.06 5.56 23.92
N VAL A 28 10.88 6.21 23.09
CA VAL A 28 12.09 6.93 23.53
C VAL A 28 11.74 8.09 24.47
N LYS A 29 10.69 8.87 24.15
CA LYS A 29 10.26 10.00 24.97
C LYS A 29 9.62 9.52 26.27
N THR A 30 8.81 8.47 26.20
CA THR A 30 8.16 7.88 27.38
C THR A 30 9.19 7.31 28.36
N LYS A 31 10.26 6.65 27.86
CA LYS A 31 11.39 6.22 28.68
C LYS A 31 12.14 7.39 29.32
N ALA A 32 12.44 8.43 28.54
CA ALA A 32 13.11 9.62 29.05
C ALA A 32 12.31 10.29 30.19
N LEU A 33 10.98 10.36 30.04
CA LEU A 33 10.07 10.85 31.08
C LEU A 33 10.07 9.93 32.30
N ALA A 34 10.01 8.60 32.10
CA ALA A 34 10.07 7.65 33.20
C ALA A 34 11.37 7.82 34.02
N TRP A 35 12.51 7.93 33.34
CA TRP A 35 13.83 8.11 33.96
C TRP A 35 14.00 9.43 34.71
N SER A 36 13.17 10.46 34.47
CA SER A 36 13.25 11.71 35.23
C SER A 36 12.53 11.64 36.58
N TYR A 37 11.61 10.69 36.79
CA TYR A 37 10.75 10.66 37.98
C TYR A 37 10.85 9.35 38.79
N VAL A 38 10.88 8.21 38.12
CA VAL A 38 10.64 6.90 38.74
C VAL A 38 11.68 5.85 38.34
N TRP A 39 11.82 4.80 39.15
CA TRP A 39 12.70 3.68 38.85
C TRP A 39 12.20 2.36 39.45
N TRP A 40 12.35 1.26 38.70
CA TRP A 40 12.33 -0.11 39.18
C TRP A 40 13.02 -1.01 38.15
N PRO A 41 13.46 -2.24 38.53
CA PRO A 41 13.99 -3.20 37.57
C PRO A 41 12.95 -3.58 36.51
N GLY A 42 13.23 -3.36 35.23
CA GLY A 42 12.31 -3.71 34.13
C GLY A 42 11.38 -2.58 33.66
N ILE A 43 11.62 -1.33 34.07
CA ILE A 43 10.77 -0.18 33.67
C ILE A 43 10.79 0.06 32.15
N ASP A 44 11.92 -0.16 31.50
CA ASP A 44 12.10 0.05 30.07
C ASP A 44 11.23 -0.91 29.24
N GLU A 45 11.25 -2.18 29.61
CA GLU A 45 10.45 -3.25 29.00
C GLU A 45 8.96 -3.01 29.23
N ALA A 46 8.57 -2.49 30.41
CA ALA A 46 7.19 -2.13 30.71
C ALA A 46 6.70 -0.96 29.83
N VAL A 47 7.53 0.07 29.64
CA VAL A 47 7.22 1.19 28.75
C VAL A 47 7.11 0.72 27.29
N GLU A 48 8.05 -0.10 26.83
CA GLU A 48 8.04 -0.70 25.49
C GLU A 48 6.76 -1.51 25.25
N ALA A 49 6.40 -2.38 26.21
CA ALA A 49 5.21 -3.19 26.13
C ALA A 49 3.95 -2.32 26.02
N ALA A 50 3.81 -1.29 26.86
CA ALA A 50 2.68 -0.37 26.84
C ALA A 50 2.56 0.38 25.50
N CYS A 51 3.68 0.90 24.97
CA CYS A 51 3.67 1.58 23.68
C CYS A 51 3.31 0.63 22.52
N ARG A 52 3.76 -0.63 22.59
CA ARG A 52 3.53 -1.64 21.55
C ARG A 52 2.08 -2.10 21.46
N VAL A 53 1.39 -2.26 22.59
CA VAL A 53 -0.01 -2.73 22.63
C VAL A 53 -1.03 -1.59 22.51
N CYS A 54 -0.58 -0.34 22.51
CA CYS A 54 -1.44 0.83 22.43
C CYS A 54 -2.11 0.92 21.05
N THR A 55 -3.44 0.80 21.03
CA THR A 55 -4.25 0.86 19.81
C THR A 55 -4.23 2.25 19.17
N VAL A 56 -4.18 3.31 19.99
CA VAL A 56 -4.10 4.70 19.50
C VAL A 56 -2.77 4.94 18.78
N CYS A 57 -1.66 4.53 19.40
CA CYS A 57 -0.34 4.62 18.76
C CYS A 57 -0.28 3.78 17.48
N ALA A 58 -0.83 2.57 17.48
CA ALA A 58 -0.86 1.70 16.30
C ALA A 58 -1.70 2.28 15.15
N ALA A 59 -2.79 2.97 15.46
CA ALA A 59 -3.66 3.56 14.45
C ALA A 59 -3.04 4.78 13.72
N VAL A 60 -2.10 5.47 14.37
CA VAL A 60 -1.40 6.64 13.82
C VAL A 60 0.05 6.37 13.44
N ALA A 61 0.52 5.14 13.64
CA ALA A 61 1.87 4.75 13.30
C ALA A 61 2.09 4.79 11.78
N ASP A 62 3.32 5.11 11.39
CA ASP A 62 3.72 5.00 9.99
C ASP A 62 3.47 3.58 9.47
N ALA A 63 3.09 3.48 8.19
CA ALA A 63 2.95 2.21 7.54
C ALA A 63 4.27 1.42 7.65
N PRO A 64 4.20 0.08 7.85
CA PRO A 64 5.40 -0.74 7.85
C PRO A 64 6.14 -0.59 6.51
N PRO A 65 7.46 -0.82 6.48
CA PRO A 65 8.22 -0.78 5.25
C PRO A 65 7.52 -1.58 4.15
N ALA A 66 7.33 -0.94 3.00
CA ALA A 66 6.70 -1.60 1.87
C ALA A 66 7.44 -2.90 1.54
N HIS A 67 6.69 -3.96 1.26
CA HIS A 67 7.32 -5.19 0.79
C HIS A 67 8.10 -4.93 -0.49
N ALA A 68 9.21 -5.65 -0.65
CA ALA A 68 9.99 -5.62 -1.87
C ALA A 68 9.06 -5.89 -3.06
N PRO A 69 9.07 -5.03 -4.09
CA PRO A 69 8.15 -5.17 -5.22
C PRO A 69 8.40 -6.53 -5.88
N ARG A 70 7.33 -7.31 -6.04
CA ARG A 70 7.38 -8.53 -6.85
C ARG A 70 7.39 -8.13 -8.32
N LEU A 71 8.52 -8.36 -8.97
CA LEU A 71 8.64 -8.15 -10.40
C LEU A 71 7.84 -9.21 -11.15
N TRP A 72 7.15 -8.77 -12.21
CA TRP A 72 6.56 -9.69 -13.16
C TRP A 72 7.65 -10.44 -13.92
N PRO A 73 7.46 -11.74 -14.23
CA PRO A 73 8.31 -12.42 -15.18
C PRO A 73 8.36 -11.65 -16.50
N TRP A 74 9.57 -11.51 -17.04
CA TRP A 74 9.76 -10.91 -18.35
C TRP A 74 9.18 -11.85 -19.42
N PRO A 75 8.37 -11.37 -20.38
CA PRO A 75 7.82 -12.24 -21.41
C PRO A 75 8.90 -12.83 -22.34
N ASP A 76 8.63 -14.00 -22.92
CA ASP A 76 9.59 -14.62 -23.85
C ASP A 76 9.53 -14.01 -25.26
N ARG A 77 8.35 -13.53 -25.66
CA ARG A 77 8.08 -13.02 -27.02
C ARG A 77 7.16 -11.81 -26.99
N PRO A 78 7.25 -10.89 -27.98
CA PRO A 78 6.27 -9.84 -28.19
C PRO A 78 4.85 -10.38 -28.23
N TRP A 79 3.91 -9.58 -27.73
CA TRP A 79 2.49 -9.89 -27.70
C TRP A 79 2.10 -11.04 -26.76
N THR A 80 3.02 -11.53 -25.92
CA THR A 80 2.68 -12.57 -24.93
C THR A 80 1.83 -12.00 -23.80
N ARG A 81 2.19 -10.83 -23.29
CA ARG A 81 1.46 -10.10 -22.24
C ARG A 81 1.24 -8.66 -22.69
N ILE A 82 -0.01 -8.24 -22.70
CA ILE A 82 -0.38 -6.85 -22.95
C ILE A 82 -0.95 -6.22 -21.67
N HIS A 83 -0.67 -4.95 -21.47
CA HIS A 83 -1.24 -4.12 -20.42
C HIS A 83 -2.21 -3.14 -21.08
N ILE A 84 -3.43 -3.06 -20.58
CA ILE A 84 -4.46 -2.16 -21.09
C ILE A 84 -4.89 -1.20 -19.99
N ASP A 85 -5.07 0.07 -20.36
CA ASP A 85 -5.50 1.13 -19.45
C ASP A 85 -6.26 2.22 -20.21
N PHE A 86 -7.03 3.02 -19.48
CA PHE A 86 -7.69 4.20 -20.03
C PHE A 86 -6.90 5.46 -19.72
N LEU A 87 -6.60 6.22 -20.76
CA LEU A 87 -6.09 7.58 -20.64
C LEU A 87 -7.21 8.57 -20.94
N GLY A 88 -7.66 9.32 -19.94
CA GLY A 88 -8.60 10.41 -20.17
C GLY A 88 -9.43 10.82 -18.96
N PRO A 89 -10.27 11.86 -19.14
CA PRO A 89 -10.44 12.62 -20.38
C PRO A 89 -9.35 13.69 -20.61
N ILE A 90 -8.70 13.67 -21.78
CA ILE A 90 -7.78 14.72 -22.26
C ILE A 90 -8.49 15.52 -23.36
N ALA A 91 -8.71 16.81 -23.14
CA ALA A 91 -9.47 17.67 -24.07
C ALA A 91 -10.84 17.06 -24.46
N GLY A 92 -11.52 16.42 -23.50
CA GLY A 92 -12.81 15.75 -23.72
C GLY A 92 -12.73 14.41 -24.46
N GLN A 93 -11.52 13.86 -24.67
CA GLN A 93 -11.31 12.59 -25.35
C GLN A 93 -10.75 11.54 -24.40
N THR A 94 -11.22 10.31 -24.55
CA THR A 94 -10.73 9.14 -23.81
C THR A 94 -10.04 8.20 -24.77
N PHE A 95 -8.93 7.59 -24.34
CA PHE A 95 -8.14 6.66 -25.14
C PHE A 95 -7.97 5.35 -24.41
N LEU A 96 -8.10 4.24 -25.12
CA LEU A 96 -7.65 2.93 -24.65
C LEU A 96 -6.17 2.79 -25.07
N ILE A 97 -5.30 2.70 -24.07
CA ILE A 97 -3.88 2.49 -24.26
C ILE A 97 -3.61 1.00 -24.07
N VAL A 98 -2.95 0.39 -25.05
CA VAL A 98 -2.48 -0.99 -24.99
C VAL A 98 -0.98 -1.01 -25.16
N VAL A 99 -0.27 -1.60 -24.19
CA VAL A 99 1.19 -1.68 -24.18
C VAL A 99 1.63 -3.14 -24.16
N ASP A 100 2.46 -3.53 -25.12
CA ASP A 100 3.12 -4.84 -25.10
C ASP A 100 4.24 -4.86 -24.05
N ALA A 101 4.20 -5.84 -23.16
CA ALA A 101 5.14 -5.93 -22.05
C ALA A 101 6.59 -6.19 -22.52
N GLN A 102 6.78 -6.81 -23.69
CA GLN A 102 8.10 -7.17 -24.21
C GLN A 102 8.74 -6.05 -25.04
N SER A 103 8.10 -5.72 -26.17
CA SER A 103 8.60 -4.77 -27.16
C SER A 103 8.42 -3.31 -26.72
N LYS A 104 7.57 -3.07 -25.71
CA LYS A 104 7.11 -1.73 -25.30
C LYS A 104 6.36 -0.98 -26.40
N TRP A 105 5.85 -1.70 -27.42
CA TRP A 105 4.96 -1.13 -28.42
C TRP A 105 3.68 -0.61 -27.77
N ILE A 106 3.21 0.55 -28.23
CA ILE A 106 2.03 1.23 -27.69
C ILE A 106 1.00 1.42 -28.80
N GLU A 107 -0.21 0.95 -28.58
CA GLU A 107 -1.39 1.29 -29.37
C GLU A 107 -2.27 2.22 -28.55
N ALA A 108 -2.55 3.42 -29.09
CA ALA A 108 -3.46 4.38 -28.48
C ALA A 108 -4.71 4.49 -29.35
N ILE A 109 -5.82 3.97 -28.86
CA ILE A 109 -7.09 3.93 -29.59
C ILE A 109 -8.01 4.98 -29.00
N LYS A 110 -8.47 5.91 -29.83
CA LYS A 110 -9.48 6.89 -29.41
C LYS A 110 -10.81 6.19 -29.19
N MET A 111 -11.37 6.31 -27.98
CA MET A 111 -12.60 5.64 -27.58
C MET A 111 -13.76 6.63 -27.55
N ASN A 112 -14.82 6.32 -28.29
CA ASN A 112 -16.08 7.07 -28.24
C ASN A 112 -16.94 6.67 -27.02
N SER A 113 -16.66 5.52 -26.41
CA SER A 113 -17.36 4.95 -25.26
C SER A 113 -16.41 4.05 -24.48
N THR A 114 -16.49 4.05 -23.15
CA THR A 114 -15.72 3.18 -22.25
C THR A 114 -16.47 1.91 -21.85
N THR A 115 -17.53 1.55 -22.59
CA THR A 115 -18.29 0.32 -22.35
C THR A 115 -17.49 -0.94 -22.73
N ALA A 116 -17.79 -2.07 -22.10
CA ALA A 116 -17.12 -3.34 -22.37
C ALA A 116 -17.22 -3.74 -23.85
N LYS A 117 -18.41 -3.62 -24.46
CA LYS A 117 -18.63 -3.87 -25.90
C LYS A 117 -17.69 -3.06 -26.80
N ALA A 118 -17.55 -1.75 -26.52
CA ALA A 118 -16.69 -0.88 -27.30
C ALA A 118 -15.23 -1.33 -27.19
N VAL A 119 -14.76 -1.62 -25.97
CA VAL A 119 -13.39 -2.13 -25.75
C VAL A 119 -13.15 -3.45 -26.46
N ILE A 120 -14.08 -4.42 -26.34
CA ILE A 120 -13.95 -5.74 -26.97
C ILE A 120 -13.85 -5.62 -28.48
N LYS A 121 -14.65 -4.72 -29.10
CA LYS A 121 -14.59 -4.47 -30.54
C LYS A 121 -13.19 -4.02 -30.97
N GLU A 122 -12.66 -2.99 -30.31
CA GLU A 122 -11.34 -2.44 -30.65
C GLU A 122 -10.20 -3.44 -30.38
N LEU A 123 -10.29 -4.22 -29.29
CA LEU A 123 -9.32 -5.29 -29.00
C LEU A 123 -9.36 -6.40 -30.05
N ARG A 124 -10.55 -6.81 -30.53
CA ARG A 124 -10.66 -7.82 -31.60
C ARG A 124 -10.03 -7.35 -32.91
N GLU A 125 -10.25 -6.10 -33.29
CA GLU A 125 -9.63 -5.50 -34.48
C GLU A 125 -8.09 -5.45 -34.33
N MET A 126 -7.60 -5.09 -33.14
CA MET A 126 -6.16 -5.13 -32.84
C MET A 126 -5.59 -6.55 -32.90
N TRP A 127 -6.27 -7.53 -32.32
CA TRP A 127 -5.81 -8.92 -32.31
C TRP A 127 -5.80 -9.54 -33.71
N ALA A 128 -6.67 -9.08 -34.61
CA ALA A 128 -6.61 -9.50 -36.02
C ALA A 128 -5.32 -9.03 -36.73
N ARG A 129 -4.70 -7.94 -36.27
CA ARG A 129 -3.43 -7.41 -36.83
C ARG A 129 -2.19 -8.07 -36.23
N PHE A 130 -2.16 -8.27 -34.91
CA PHE A 130 -0.96 -8.70 -34.19
C PHE A 130 -1.00 -10.15 -33.67
N GLY A 131 -2.17 -10.78 -33.73
CA GLY A 131 -2.44 -12.08 -33.11
C GLY A 131 -3.09 -11.95 -31.73
N LEU A 132 -3.40 -13.11 -31.12
CA LEU A 132 -4.00 -13.18 -29.79
C LEU A 132 -2.90 -13.17 -28.71
N PRO A 133 -3.02 -12.32 -27.66
CA PRO A 133 -2.11 -12.35 -26.54
C PRO A 133 -2.41 -13.57 -25.63
N LYS A 134 -1.40 -14.02 -24.88
CA LYS A 134 -1.62 -15.06 -23.85
C LYS A 134 -2.21 -14.49 -22.57
N GLN A 135 -1.88 -13.24 -22.26
CA GLN A 135 -2.33 -12.56 -21.05
C GLN A 135 -2.68 -11.11 -21.33
N VAL A 136 -3.84 -10.69 -20.83
CA VAL A 136 -4.26 -9.28 -20.79
C VAL A 136 -4.29 -8.86 -19.33
N VAL A 137 -3.59 -7.76 -19.03
CA VAL A 137 -3.53 -7.18 -17.68
C VAL A 137 -4.19 -5.81 -17.72
N SER A 138 -5.15 -5.59 -16.83
CA SER A 138 -5.87 -4.33 -16.65
C SER A 138 -5.97 -4.01 -15.16
N ASP A 139 -6.45 -2.81 -14.84
CA ASP A 139 -6.93 -2.52 -13.49
C ASP A 139 -8.31 -3.19 -13.23
N ASN A 140 -8.83 -3.06 -12.00
CA ASN A 140 -10.16 -3.55 -11.67
C ASN A 140 -11.25 -2.50 -11.96
N GLY A 141 -10.97 -1.50 -12.79
CA GLY A 141 -11.91 -0.47 -13.17
C GLY A 141 -12.99 -1.00 -14.11
N PRO A 142 -14.18 -0.39 -14.13
CA PRO A 142 -15.10 -0.53 -15.25
C PRO A 142 -14.41 -0.02 -16.53
N PRO A 143 -14.47 -0.73 -17.67
CA PRO A 143 -15.28 -1.91 -17.97
C PRO A 143 -14.59 -3.26 -17.75
N PHE A 144 -13.31 -3.29 -17.37
CA PHE A 144 -12.50 -4.51 -17.36
C PHE A 144 -12.95 -5.55 -16.32
N PHE A 145 -13.59 -5.13 -15.23
CA PHE A 145 -14.16 -6.04 -14.23
C PHE A 145 -15.58 -6.57 -14.58
N SER A 146 -16.16 -6.20 -15.72
CA SER A 146 -17.52 -6.63 -16.09
C SER A 146 -17.58 -8.09 -16.57
N ASN A 147 -18.73 -8.75 -16.38
CA ASN A 147 -18.99 -10.10 -16.91
C ASN A 147 -18.96 -10.15 -18.44
N GLU A 148 -19.18 -9.02 -19.10
CA GLU A 148 -19.14 -8.95 -20.57
C GLU A 148 -17.71 -8.95 -21.09
N PHE A 149 -16.75 -8.44 -20.31
CA PHE A 149 -15.33 -8.41 -20.67
C PHE A 149 -14.59 -9.73 -20.37
N ARG A 150 -15.07 -10.48 -19.38
CA ARG A 150 -14.54 -11.79 -18.99
C ARG A 150 -14.99 -12.89 -19.95
#